data_AF-A0A479ZTT9-F1
#
_entry.id   AF-A0A479ZTT9-F1
#
_cell.length_a   1.000
_cell.length_b   1.000
_cell.length_c   1.000
_cell.angle_alpha   90.00
_cell.angle_beta   90.00
_cell.angle_gamma   90.00
#
_symmetry.space_group_name_H-M   'P 1'
#
loop_
_entity.id
_entity.type
_entity.pdbx_description
1 polymer ?
#
loop_
_entity_poly.entity_id
_entity_poly.type
_entity_poly.pdbx_seq_one_letter_code
_entity_poly.pdbx_strand_id
1 'polypeptide(L)'
;MTKSFLSRAMSRVMSRVILSSLVFSTLAILPNQAVLARKNPQKPTSFWGNISQILFSKKPPVKPRKGGSRGDVCVISPDVPSETRIIWSDRPLFAWQGKVRKIQLTDLNNNTVIFSENVENTQQYTYTGEPLQPGQTYKLDIFLGKENPAAFVKFQIMESEQRDSITAELKTLENKLQAKKSHPEAIAFAKAQYFAQLGLWSDVLQQAYSVQKPSPELNRMLKKIPKQLCEN
;
A
#
# COMPACT_ATOMS: atom_id res chain seq x y z
N MET A 1 55.49 17.21 62.31
CA MET A 1 54.01 17.11 62.39
C MET A 1 53.66 15.63 62.31
N THR A 2 53.55 14.89 63.43
CA THR A 2 52.32 14.66 64.26
C THR A 2 51.22 13.99 63.43
N LYS A 3 50.68 12.79 63.69
CA LYS A 3 50.44 11.96 64.91
C LYS A 3 50.41 10.48 64.45
N SER A 4 50.92 9.43 65.11
CA SER A 4 50.61 8.86 66.44
C SER A 4 49.11 8.51 66.59
N PHE A 5 48.63 7.42 67.20
CA PHE A 5 49.19 6.44 68.12
C PHE A 5 48.12 5.34 68.37
N LEU A 6 48.58 4.15 68.77
CA LEU A 6 48.04 3.24 69.81
C LEU A 6 46.74 2.44 69.60
N SER A 7 46.98 1.12 69.64
CA SER A 7 46.11 0.02 70.05
C SER A 7 46.16 -0.19 71.57
N ARG A 8 45.00 -0.53 72.18
CA ARG A 8 44.71 -1.24 73.46
C ARG A 8 43.33 -0.75 73.96
N ALA A 9 42.45 -1.48 74.63
CA ALA A 9 42.49 -2.78 75.30
C ALA A 9 41.05 -3.32 75.47
N MET A 10 40.99 -4.57 75.93
CA MET A 10 39.83 -5.34 76.38
C MET A 10 38.95 -4.63 77.42
N SER A 11 37.65 -4.94 77.43
CA SER A 11 36.94 -5.29 78.67
C SER A 11 35.68 -6.10 78.37
N ARG A 12 35.52 -7.22 79.08
CA ARG A 12 34.30 -8.03 79.16
C ARG A 12 33.28 -7.30 80.05
N VAL A 13 31.98 -7.59 79.90
CA VAL A 13 31.07 -8.04 80.97
C VAL A 13 29.58 -7.90 80.57
N MET A 14 28.86 -8.99 80.84
CA MET A 14 27.41 -9.19 81.07
C MET A 14 26.38 -9.13 79.93
N SER A 15 25.97 -10.34 79.56
CA SER A 15 24.58 -10.83 79.45
C SER A 15 23.46 -9.84 79.80
N ARG A 16 22.59 -9.58 78.83
CA ARG A 16 21.14 -9.69 79.01
C ARG A 16 20.52 -10.32 77.76
N VAL A 17 19.96 -11.51 77.96
CA VAL A 17 19.10 -12.21 77.01
C VAL A 17 17.81 -11.39 76.89
N ILE A 18 17.50 -10.91 75.69
CA ILE A 18 16.16 -10.39 75.37
C ILE A 18 15.57 -11.37 74.36
N LEU A 19 14.62 -12.19 74.82
CA LEU A 19 13.69 -12.92 73.96
C LEU A 19 12.91 -11.89 73.13
N SER A 20 13.25 -11.76 71.85
CA SER A 20 12.38 -11.10 70.88
C SER A 20 11.50 -12.18 70.25
N SER A 21 10.21 -12.11 70.57
CA SER A 21 9.15 -12.92 70.02
C SER A 21 9.06 -12.69 68.50
N LEU A 22 9.38 -13.72 67.74
CA LEU A 22 9.10 -13.82 66.31
C LEU A 22 7.58 -13.86 66.10
N VAL A 23 6.98 -12.70 65.82
CA VAL A 23 5.66 -12.65 65.20
C VAL A 23 5.86 -12.92 63.72
N PHE A 24 5.83 -14.20 63.33
CA PHE A 24 5.65 -14.56 61.93
C PHE A 24 4.21 -14.22 61.53
N SER A 25 3.98 -12.97 61.13
CA SER A 25 2.80 -12.61 60.36
C SER A 25 2.93 -13.34 59.01
N THR A 26 2.23 -14.46 58.87
CA THR A 26 2.01 -15.09 57.57
C THR A 26 1.15 -14.14 56.74
N LEU A 27 1.79 -13.21 56.03
CA LEU A 27 1.18 -12.55 54.89
C LEU A 27 0.86 -13.66 53.89
N ALA A 28 -0.43 -14.00 53.77
CA ALA A 28 -0.93 -14.76 52.66
C ALA A 28 -0.59 -13.97 51.39
N ILE A 29 0.50 -14.35 50.72
CA ILE A 29 0.78 -13.92 49.36
C ILE A 29 -0.30 -14.59 48.51
N LEU A 30 -1.43 -13.89 48.35
CA LEU A 30 -2.34 -14.20 47.26
C LEU A 30 -1.51 -14.12 45.98
N PRO A 31 -1.47 -15.18 45.15
CA PRO A 31 -0.97 -15.01 43.80
C PRO A 31 -1.91 -14.00 43.15
N ASN A 32 -1.42 -12.76 43.00
CA ASN A 32 -1.94 -11.86 42.01
C ASN A 32 -1.67 -12.56 40.67
N GLN A 33 -2.58 -13.45 40.27
CA GLN A 33 -2.74 -13.77 38.88
C GLN A 33 -3.23 -12.47 38.27
N ALA A 34 -2.27 -11.60 37.92
CA ALA A 34 -2.42 -10.73 36.80
C ALA A 34 -2.74 -11.68 35.65
N VAL A 35 -4.04 -11.93 35.47
CA VAL A 35 -4.58 -12.35 34.20
C VAL A 35 -4.09 -11.24 33.29
N LEU A 36 -2.98 -11.50 32.60
CA LEU A 36 -2.65 -10.81 31.38
C LEU A 36 -3.88 -11.03 30.52
N ALA A 37 -4.80 -10.09 30.58
CA ALA A 37 -5.86 -9.95 29.62
C ALA A 37 -5.09 -9.94 28.31
N ARG A 38 -5.10 -11.07 27.60
CA ARG A 38 -4.79 -11.12 26.19
C ARG A 38 -5.77 -10.12 25.61
N LYS A 39 -5.30 -8.89 25.44
CA LYS A 39 -5.95 -7.88 24.65
C LYS A 39 -6.07 -8.57 23.31
N ASN A 40 -7.24 -9.14 23.07
CA ASN A 40 -7.59 -9.79 21.82
C ASN A 40 -7.11 -8.79 20.76
N PRO A 41 -6.15 -9.13 19.89
CA PRO A 41 -5.68 -8.18 18.90
C PRO A 41 -6.94 -7.68 18.22
N GLN A 42 -7.26 -6.41 18.44
CA GLN A 42 -8.45 -5.78 17.86
C GLN A 42 -8.45 -6.20 16.40
N LYS A 43 -9.51 -6.89 15.95
CA LYS A 43 -9.64 -7.32 14.55
C LYS A 43 -9.14 -6.15 13.72
N PRO A 44 -8.04 -6.29 12.96
CA PRO A 44 -7.51 -5.18 12.22
C PRO A 44 -8.65 -4.67 11.35
N THR A 45 -9.00 -3.40 11.52
CA THR A 45 -9.95 -2.72 10.64
C THR A 45 -9.48 -3.00 9.22
N SER A 46 -10.37 -3.60 8.41
CA SER A 46 -10.08 -4.04 7.04
C SER A 46 -9.48 -2.88 6.26
N PHE A 47 -8.16 -2.89 6.12
CA PHE A 47 -7.40 -1.73 5.68
C PHE A 47 -7.78 -1.44 4.22
N TRP A 48 -7.66 -2.45 3.35
CA TRP A 48 -8.07 -2.40 1.95
C TRP A 48 -9.59 -2.43 1.73
N GLY A 49 -10.38 -2.80 2.74
CA GLY A 49 -11.84 -2.83 2.68
C GLY A 49 -12.46 -1.49 2.23
N ASN A 50 -11.96 -0.37 2.75
CA ASN A 50 -12.44 0.97 2.38
C ASN A 50 -12.13 1.29 0.92
N ILE A 51 -10.89 1.01 0.47
CA ILE A 51 -10.52 1.20 -0.94
C ILE A 51 -11.38 0.30 -1.83
N SER A 52 -11.57 -0.97 -1.46
CA SER A 52 -12.42 -1.90 -2.21
C SER A 52 -13.86 -1.40 -2.33
N GLN A 53 -14.43 -0.84 -1.26
CA GLN A 53 -15.79 -0.31 -1.28
C GLN A 53 -15.90 0.87 -2.24
N ILE A 54 -14.94 1.80 -2.23
CA ILE A 54 -14.93 2.94 -3.15
C ILE A 54 -14.61 2.45 -4.57
N LEU A 55 -13.75 1.43 -4.71
CA LEU A 55 -13.35 0.83 -5.99
C LEU A 55 -14.57 0.36 -6.81
N PHE A 56 -15.51 -0.27 -6.11
CA PHE A 56 -16.68 -0.92 -6.71
C PHE A 56 -17.99 -0.16 -6.46
N SER A 57 -17.93 1.03 -5.86
CA SER A 57 -19.11 1.85 -5.63
C SER A 57 -19.66 2.41 -6.95
N LYS A 58 -20.97 2.27 -7.15
CA LYS A 58 -21.72 2.95 -8.22
C LYS A 58 -22.28 4.31 -7.77
N LYS A 59 -22.04 4.70 -6.51
CA LYS A 59 -22.60 5.93 -5.92
C LYS A 59 -21.72 7.14 -6.25
N PRO A 60 -22.32 8.29 -6.63
CA PRO A 60 -21.61 9.57 -6.77
C PRO A 60 -20.78 9.92 -5.52
N PRO A 61 -19.69 10.68 -5.64
CA PRO A 61 -19.21 11.36 -6.86
C PRO A 61 -18.37 10.48 -7.81
N VAL A 62 -18.14 9.22 -7.45
CA VAL A 62 -17.33 8.30 -8.27
C VAL A 62 -18.15 7.86 -9.49
N LYS A 63 -17.82 8.38 -10.68
CA LYS A 63 -18.40 7.90 -11.94
C LYS A 63 -18.21 6.37 -12.01
N PRO A 64 -19.27 5.57 -12.29
CA PRO A 64 -19.15 4.12 -12.36
C PRO A 64 -18.03 3.72 -13.30
N ARG A 65 -17.13 2.88 -12.81
CA ARG A 65 -15.98 2.41 -13.59
C ARG A 65 -16.34 1.11 -14.26
N LYS A 66 -16.11 1.07 -15.57
CA LYS A 66 -16.19 -0.15 -16.36
C LYS A 66 -14.86 -0.32 -17.03
N GLY A 67 -14.31 -1.53 -16.94
CA GLY A 67 -13.26 -1.87 -17.87
C GLY A 67 -13.80 -1.82 -19.30
N GLY A 68 -12.94 -1.47 -20.25
CA GLY A 68 -13.33 -1.52 -21.66
C GLY A 68 -13.37 -2.95 -22.13
N SER A 69 -14.56 -3.56 -22.21
CA SER A 69 -14.75 -4.87 -22.81
C SER A 69 -14.98 -4.72 -24.32
N ARG A 70 -14.05 -5.21 -25.13
CA ARG A 70 -14.21 -5.34 -26.59
C ARG A 70 -13.72 -6.72 -27.00
N GLY A 71 -14.66 -7.64 -27.24
CA GLY A 71 -14.35 -9.04 -27.49
C GLY A 71 -13.86 -9.75 -26.21
N ASP A 72 -12.80 -10.57 -26.33
CA ASP A 72 -12.29 -11.44 -25.26
C ASP A 72 -11.36 -10.73 -24.26
N VAL A 73 -11.31 -9.40 -24.26
CA VAL A 73 -10.44 -8.61 -23.37
C VAL A 73 -11.18 -7.45 -22.71
N CYS A 74 -10.90 -7.27 -21.42
CA CYS A 74 -11.34 -6.15 -20.60
C CYS A 74 -10.13 -5.38 -20.08
N VAL A 75 -9.99 -4.11 -20.46
CA VAL A 75 -8.91 -3.24 -19.95
C VAL A 75 -9.32 -2.65 -18.60
N ILE A 76 -8.54 -2.92 -17.56
CA ILE A 76 -8.79 -2.54 -16.16
C ILE A 76 -8.08 -1.24 -15.79
N SER A 77 -6.82 -1.08 -16.22
CA SER A 77 -6.02 0.13 -16.02
C SER A 77 -5.20 0.46 -17.27
N PRO A 78 -5.24 1.70 -17.77
CA PRO A 78 -6.27 2.68 -17.42
C PRO A 78 -7.66 2.15 -17.79
N ASP A 79 -8.66 2.47 -16.99
CA ASP A 79 -10.05 2.12 -17.32
C ASP A 79 -10.51 2.95 -18.53
N VAL A 80 -11.58 2.53 -19.21
CA VAL A 80 -12.09 3.24 -20.41
C VAL A 80 -13.16 4.23 -19.97
N PRO A 81 -12.85 5.51 -19.76
CA PRO A 81 -13.82 6.46 -19.23
C PRO A 81 -14.59 7.08 -20.40
N SER A 82 -15.67 7.79 -20.09
CA SER A 82 -16.34 8.69 -21.05
C SER A 82 -15.47 9.92 -21.40
N GLU A 83 -14.41 10.17 -20.64
CA GLU A 83 -13.47 11.29 -20.71
C GLU A 83 -12.03 10.76 -20.71
N THR A 84 -11.04 11.55 -21.13
CA THR A 84 -9.62 11.14 -21.08
C THR A 84 -9.19 10.91 -19.62
N ARG A 85 -8.62 9.74 -19.33
CA ARG A 85 -8.10 9.44 -17.99
C ARG A 85 -6.80 10.21 -17.75
N ILE A 86 -6.72 10.96 -16.66
CA ILE A 86 -5.46 11.55 -16.18
C ILE A 86 -4.76 10.53 -15.27
N ILE A 87 -3.45 10.32 -15.47
CA ILE A 87 -2.60 9.44 -14.67
C ILE A 87 -1.43 10.27 -14.11
N TRP A 88 -1.13 10.09 -12.82
CA TRP A 88 0.00 10.77 -12.18
C TRP A 88 1.35 10.14 -12.52
N SER A 89 1.43 8.80 -12.55
CA SER A 89 2.67 8.09 -12.83
C SER A 89 3.11 8.23 -14.30
N ASP A 90 4.37 8.59 -14.51
CA ASP A 90 5.06 8.56 -15.81
C ASP A 90 5.49 7.15 -16.23
N ARG A 91 5.26 6.17 -15.35
CA ARG A 91 5.46 4.73 -15.56
C ARG A 91 4.19 3.97 -15.15
N PRO A 92 3.10 4.16 -15.90
CA PRO A 92 1.78 3.69 -15.50
C PRO A 92 1.70 2.16 -15.42
N LEU A 93 0.80 1.68 -14.55
CA LEU A 93 0.35 0.29 -14.55
C LEU A 93 -0.71 0.07 -15.62
N PHE A 94 -0.45 -0.88 -16.49
CA PHE A 94 -1.45 -1.49 -17.37
C PHE A 94 -1.98 -2.76 -16.73
N ALA A 95 -3.30 -2.93 -16.71
CA ALA A 95 -3.95 -4.13 -16.17
C ALA A 95 -5.15 -4.51 -17.03
N TRP A 96 -5.40 -5.80 -17.17
CA TRP A 96 -6.47 -6.33 -18.01
C TRP A 96 -6.97 -7.69 -17.51
N GLN A 97 -8.12 -8.12 -18.04
CA GLN A 97 -8.59 -9.49 -18.00
C GLN A 97 -8.71 -10.01 -19.43
N GLY A 98 -8.10 -11.18 -19.70
CA GLY A 98 -8.15 -11.83 -21.02
C GLY A 98 -6.76 -12.24 -21.54
N LYS A 99 -6.71 -12.94 -22.67
CA LYS A 99 -5.47 -13.46 -23.26
C LYS A 99 -4.78 -12.43 -24.16
N VAL A 100 -4.12 -11.45 -23.55
CA VAL A 100 -3.31 -10.45 -24.27
C VAL A 100 -1.95 -11.04 -24.62
N ARG A 101 -1.52 -10.80 -25.86
CA ARG A 101 -0.20 -11.21 -26.35
C ARG A 101 0.79 -10.08 -26.41
N LYS A 102 0.34 -8.91 -26.85
CA LYS A 102 1.18 -7.74 -27.05
C LYS A 102 0.44 -6.48 -26.64
N ILE A 103 1.18 -5.52 -26.10
CA ILE A 103 0.72 -4.15 -25.91
C ILE A 103 1.60 -3.19 -26.70
N GLN A 104 1.03 -2.09 -27.16
CA GLN A 104 1.78 -0.98 -27.75
C GLN A 104 1.32 0.34 -27.16
N LEU A 105 2.27 1.25 -26.97
CA LEU A 105 1.98 2.61 -26.54
C LEU A 105 2.30 3.56 -27.68
N THR A 106 1.30 4.33 -28.08
CA THR A 106 1.40 5.35 -29.13
C THR A 106 1.33 6.73 -28.49
N ASP A 107 2.29 7.60 -28.78
CA ASP A 107 2.20 9.04 -28.53
C ASP A 107 1.24 9.66 -29.55
N LEU A 108 0.15 10.27 -29.07
CA LEU A 108 -0.87 10.85 -29.96
C LEU A 108 -0.51 12.22 -30.50
N ASN A 109 0.52 12.89 -29.99
CA ASN A 109 0.95 14.19 -30.51
C ASN A 109 1.61 14.06 -31.88
N ASN A 110 2.39 13.00 -32.10
CA ASN A 110 3.10 12.70 -33.34
C ASN A 110 2.64 11.39 -34.01
N ASN A 111 1.70 10.67 -33.39
CA ASN A 111 1.18 9.38 -33.84
C ASN A 111 2.27 8.31 -34.02
N THR A 112 3.24 8.26 -33.11
CA THR A 112 4.35 7.30 -33.14
C THR A 112 4.23 6.24 -32.06
N VAL A 113 4.55 4.99 -32.41
CA VAL A 113 4.66 3.90 -31.41
C VAL A 113 5.99 4.08 -30.68
N ILE A 114 5.91 4.38 -29.38
CA ILE A 114 7.08 4.63 -28.52
C ILE A 114 7.45 3.42 -27.66
N PHE A 115 6.57 2.43 -27.57
CA PHE A 115 6.80 1.21 -26.80
C PHE A 115 5.98 0.06 -27.34
N SER A 116 6.55 -1.14 -27.33
CA SER A 116 5.89 -2.37 -27.76
C SER A 116 6.47 -3.53 -26.96
N GLU A 117 5.60 -4.35 -26.37
CA GLU A 117 6.05 -5.45 -25.50
C GLU A 117 5.15 -6.67 -25.62
N ASN A 118 5.76 -7.86 -25.57
CA ASN A 118 5.04 -9.12 -25.47
C ASN A 118 4.71 -9.40 -24.00
N VAL A 119 3.42 -9.57 -23.71
CA VAL A 119 2.89 -9.68 -22.34
C VAL A 119 2.09 -10.96 -22.13
N GLU A 120 2.43 -12.00 -22.89
CA GLU A 120 1.83 -13.33 -22.72
C GLU A 120 2.02 -13.82 -21.28
N ASN A 121 1.03 -14.56 -20.79
CA ASN A 121 1.04 -15.16 -19.43
C ASN A 121 1.00 -14.16 -18.25
N THR A 122 0.75 -12.88 -18.50
CA THR A 122 0.43 -11.90 -17.44
C THR A 122 -0.92 -11.22 -17.69
N GLN A 123 -1.46 -10.60 -16.64
CA GLN A 123 -2.69 -9.79 -16.65
C GLN A 123 -2.41 -8.33 -16.27
N GLN A 124 -1.13 -8.00 -16.09
CA GLN A 124 -0.68 -6.66 -15.75
C GLN A 124 0.74 -6.43 -16.26
N TYR A 125 1.08 -5.18 -16.52
CA TYR A 125 2.40 -4.75 -16.92
C TYR A 125 2.65 -3.32 -16.46
N THR A 126 3.71 -3.10 -15.70
CA THR A 126 4.15 -1.73 -15.37
C THR A 126 5.05 -1.24 -16.49
N TYR A 127 4.74 -0.08 -17.07
CA TYR A 127 5.54 0.49 -18.16
C TYR A 127 7.01 0.68 -17.78
N THR A 128 7.90 0.15 -18.63
CA THR A 128 9.35 0.09 -18.39
C THR A 128 10.18 0.98 -19.33
N GLY A 129 9.56 1.60 -20.34
CA GLY A 129 10.26 2.47 -21.30
C GLY A 129 10.71 3.82 -20.72
N GLU A 130 11.00 4.80 -21.57
CA GLU A 130 11.38 6.15 -21.13
C GLU A 130 10.22 6.88 -20.44
N PRO A 131 10.46 7.65 -19.36
CA PRO A 131 9.39 8.34 -18.64
C PRO A 131 8.45 9.10 -19.57
N LEU A 132 7.16 8.82 -19.45
CA LEU A 132 6.13 9.51 -20.23
C LEU A 132 6.07 10.98 -19.81
N GLN A 133 5.86 11.86 -20.79
CA GLN A 133 6.00 13.29 -20.59
C GLN A 133 4.72 13.90 -20.00
N PRO A 134 4.84 14.84 -19.04
CA PRO A 134 3.70 15.58 -18.51
C PRO A 134 2.85 16.23 -19.60
N GLY A 135 1.54 16.22 -19.41
CA GLY A 135 0.55 16.80 -20.31
C GLY A 135 0.31 16.03 -21.62
N GLN A 136 1.15 15.04 -21.96
CA GLN A 136 1.00 14.30 -23.21
C GLN A 136 -0.09 13.22 -23.12
N THR A 137 -0.81 13.05 -24.23
CA THR A 137 -1.83 12.00 -24.38
C THR A 137 -1.26 10.81 -25.13
N TYR A 138 -1.46 9.63 -24.57
CA TYR A 138 -1.05 8.36 -25.15
C TYR A 138 -2.25 7.46 -25.41
N LYS A 139 -2.05 6.49 -26.31
CA LYS A 139 -2.99 5.42 -26.57
C LYS A 139 -2.31 4.08 -26.33
N LEU A 140 -2.89 3.28 -25.44
CA LEU A 140 -2.50 1.89 -25.21
C LEU A 140 -3.32 1.00 -26.13
N ASP A 141 -2.67 0.36 -27.08
CA ASP A 141 -3.25 -0.62 -28.00
C ASP A 141 -3.01 -2.04 -27.47
N ILE A 142 -4.05 -2.88 -27.49
CA ILE A 142 -4.04 -4.24 -26.93
C ILE A 142 -4.25 -5.27 -28.05
N PHE A 143 -3.35 -6.24 -28.15
CA PHE A 143 -3.36 -7.26 -29.21
C PHE A 143 -3.56 -8.67 -28.65
N LEU A 144 -4.48 -9.43 -29.24
CA LEU A 144 -4.77 -10.83 -28.87
C LEU A 144 -4.09 -11.87 -29.81
N GLY A 145 -3.30 -11.40 -30.78
CA GLY A 145 -2.58 -12.25 -31.76
C GLY A 145 -2.84 -11.93 -33.23
N LYS A 146 -3.60 -10.88 -33.54
CA LYS A 146 -3.77 -10.35 -34.91
C LYS A 146 -2.91 -9.09 -35.10
N GLU A 147 -2.72 -8.67 -36.36
CA GLU A 147 -2.00 -7.43 -36.69
C GLU A 147 -2.72 -6.16 -36.22
N ASN A 148 -4.06 -6.19 -36.15
CA ASN A 148 -4.87 -5.08 -35.65
C ASN A 148 -5.13 -5.18 -34.14
N PRO A 149 -5.15 -4.05 -33.41
CA PRO A 149 -5.48 -4.05 -31.99
C PRO A 149 -6.95 -4.45 -31.77
N ALA A 150 -7.18 -5.30 -30.76
CA ALA A 150 -8.52 -5.74 -30.37
C ALA A 150 -9.24 -4.69 -29.49
N ALA A 151 -8.47 -3.95 -28.70
CA ALA A 151 -8.96 -2.87 -27.85
C ALA A 151 -7.91 -1.76 -27.77
N PHE A 152 -8.36 -0.57 -27.41
CA PHE A 152 -7.46 0.52 -27.07
C PHE A 152 -8.06 1.38 -25.96
N VAL A 153 -7.20 2.09 -25.25
CA VAL A 153 -7.58 3.11 -24.25
C VAL A 153 -6.67 4.32 -24.41
N LYS A 154 -7.25 5.51 -24.29
CA LYS A 154 -6.51 6.78 -24.28
C LYS A 154 -6.37 7.30 -22.86
N PHE A 155 -5.22 7.86 -22.54
CA PHE A 155 -4.96 8.50 -21.26
C PHE A 155 -3.96 9.64 -21.45
N GLN A 156 -3.94 10.57 -20.50
CA GLN A 156 -3.00 11.69 -20.47
C GLN A 156 -2.19 11.63 -19.19
N ILE A 157 -0.89 11.93 -19.30
CA ILE A 157 -0.06 12.12 -18.11
C ILE A 157 -0.35 13.50 -17.54
N MET A 158 -0.51 13.55 -16.23
CA MET A 158 -0.76 14.78 -15.49
C MET A 158 0.26 15.87 -15.82
N GLU A 159 -0.20 17.11 -15.89
CA GLU A 159 0.66 18.29 -16.07
C GLU A 159 1.70 18.43 -14.96
N SER A 160 2.86 19.01 -15.29
CA SER A 160 4.03 19.04 -14.41
C SER A 160 3.74 19.67 -13.05
N GLU A 161 3.11 20.86 -13.01
CA GLU A 161 2.84 21.59 -11.77
C GLU A 161 1.99 20.75 -10.79
N GLN A 162 0.87 20.20 -11.27
CA GLN A 162 0.00 19.36 -10.44
C GLN A 162 0.70 18.06 -10.02
N ARG A 163 1.44 17.45 -10.94
CA ARG A 163 2.17 16.21 -10.69
C ARG A 163 3.26 16.40 -9.63
N ASP A 164 3.98 17.50 -9.68
CA ASP A 164 5.06 17.83 -8.75
C ASP A 164 4.51 18.09 -7.34
N SER A 165 3.37 18.80 -7.22
CA SER A 165 2.67 18.99 -5.95
C SER A 165 2.31 17.65 -5.30
N ILE A 166 1.66 16.75 -6.05
CA ILE A 166 1.29 15.41 -5.55
C ILE A 166 2.55 14.61 -5.19
N THR A 167 3.60 14.68 -6.00
CA THR A 167 4.87 13.99 -5.73
C THR A 167 5.50 14.44 -4.40
N ALA A 168 5.50 15.74 -4.13
CA ALA A 168 6.01 16.30 -2.88
C ALA A 168 5.20 15.83 -1.66
N GLU A 169 3.87 15.81 -1.77
CA GLU A 169 2.98 15.33 -0.72
C GLU A 169 3.16 13.83 -0.44
N LEU A 170 3.25 13.01 -1.50
CA LEU A 170 3.48 11.56 -1.38
C LEU A 170 4.86 11.25 -0.77
N LYS A 171 5.89 12.02 -1.13
CA LYS A 171 7.23 11.89 -0.54
C LYS A 171 7.20 12.20 0.95
N THR A 172 6.49 13.24 1.36
CA THR A 172 6.32 13.59 2.77
C THR A 172 5.54 12.52 3.52
N LEU A 173 4.46 11.99 2.94
CA LEU A 173 3.68 10.88 3.50
C LEU A 173 4.54 9.63 3.70
N GLU A 174 5.29 9.24 2.66
CA GLU A 174 6.17 8.07 2.70
C GLU A 174 7.27 8.23 3.75
N ASN A 175 7.97 9.37 3.78
CA ASN A 175 9.01 9.63 4.78
C ASN A 175 8.48 9.51 6.21
N LYS A 176 7.28 10.06 6.48
CA LYS A 176 6.63 9.96 7.80
C LYS A 176 6.33 8.52 8.18
N LEU A 177 5.89 7.69 7.24
CA LEU A 177 5.55 6.29 7.49
C LEU A 177 6.80 5.41 7.62
N GLN A 178 7.84 5.68 6.83
CA GLN A 178 9.13 5.00 6.91
C GLN A 178 9.84 5.33 8.24
N ALA A 179 9.80 6.58 8.70
CA ALA A 179 10.33 6.97 10.02
C ALA A 179 9.64 6.20 11.18
N LYS A 180 8.37 5.83 11.00
CA LYS A 180 7.61 4.96 11.91
C LYS A 180 7.87 3.47 11.71
N LYS A 181 8.78 3.09 10.80
CA LYS A 181 9.07 1.71 10.40
C LYS A 181 7.81 0.95 9.94
N SER A 182 6.91 1.66 9.25
CA SER A 182 5.67 1.07 8.73
C SER A 182 5.98 -0.02 7.71
N HIS A 183 5.16 -1.06 7.68
CA HIS A 183 5.26 -2.14 6.69
C HIS A 183 5.08 -1.59 5.26
N PRO A 184 5.76 -2.14 4.22
CA PRO A 184 5.62 -1.66 2.84
C PRO A 184 4.16 -1.61 2.33
N GLU A 185 3.36 -2.62 2.66
CA GLU A 185 1.93 -2.62 2.31
C GLU A 185 1.15 -1.48 2.98
N ALA A 186 1.54 -1.06 4.20
CA ALA A 186 0.94 0.08 4.88
C ALA A 186 1.22 1.40 4.16
N ILE A 187 2.44 1.54 3.62
CA ILE A 187 2.83 2.69 2.80
C ILE A 187 2.06 2.69 1.48
N ALA A 188 2.03 1.55 0.78
CA ALA A 188 1.31 1.41 -0.47
C ALA A 188 -0.19 1.76 -0.33
N PHE A 189 -0.83 1.28 0.74
CA PHE A 189 -2.21 1.65 1.03
C PHE A 189 -2.40 3.14 1.31
N ALA A 190 -1.54 3.76 2.11
CA ALA A 190 -1.67 5.18 2.42
C ALA A 190 -1.56 6.03 1.14
N LYS A 191 -0.64 5.68 0.24
CA LYS A 191 -0.55 6.27 -1.10
C LYS A 191 -1.82 6.00 -1.93
N ALA A 192 -2.33 4.76 -1.90
CA ALA A 192 -3.56 4.39 -2.59
C ALA A 192 -4.77 5.18 -2.08
N GLN A 193 -4.88 5.44 -0.77
CA GLN A 193 -5.92 6.28 -0.20
C GLN A 193 -5.82 7.72 -0.68
N TYR A 194 -4.60 8.27 -0.71
CA TYR A 194 -4.34 9.61 -1.22
C TYR A 194 -4.80 9.74 -2.68
N PHE A 195 -4.40 8.82 -3.55
CA PHE A 195 -4.85 8.81 -4.95
C PHE A 195 -6.36 8.61 -5.10
N ALA A 196 -6.98 7.79 -4.24
CA ALA A 196 -8.42 7.56 -4.26
C ALA A 196 -9.21 8.84 -3.93
N GLN A 197 -8.72 9.67 -3.01
CA GLN A 197 -9.33 10.98 -2.68
C GLN A 197 -9.29 11.94 -3.88
N LEU A 198 -8.27 11.83 -4.72
CA LEU A 198 -8.12 12.60 -5.96
C LEU A 198 -8.82 11.96 -7.17
N GLY A 199 -9.41 10.77 -7.02
CA GLY A 199 -10.03 10.04 -8.13
C GLY A 199 -9.05 9.44 -9.14
N LEU A 200 -7.75 9.36 -8.80
CA LEU A 200 -6.66 8.86 -9.64
C LEU A 200 -6.57 7.33 -9.61
N TRP A 201 -7.59 6.66 -10.15
CA TRP A 201 -7.79 5.23 -9.97
C TRP A 201 -6.71 4.32 -10.57
N SER A 202 -6.10 4.71 -11.69
CA SER A 202 -4.95 4.00 -12.24
C SER A 202 -3.79 3.98 -11.24
N ASP A 203 -3.53 5.11 -10.58
CA ASP A 203 -2.48 5.22 -9.58
C ASP A 203 -2.84 4.48 -8.28
N VAL A 204 -4.13 4.42 -7.89
CA VAL A 204 -4.61 3.54 -6.80
C VAL A 204 -4.27 2.07 -7.09
N LEU A 205 -4.58 1.61 -8.30
CA LEU A 205 -4.30 0.23 -8.71
C LEU A 205 -2.79 -0.02 -8.77
N GLN A 206 -2.00 0.93 -9.27
CA GLN A 206 -0.54 0.83 -9.27
C GLN A 206 0.02 0.58 -7.86
N GLN A 207 -0.46 1.31 -6.85
CA GLN A 207 -0.04 1.07 -5.46
C GLN A 207 -0.46 -0.31 -4.94
N ALA A 208 -1.67 -0.78 -5.28
CA ALA A 208 -2.16 -2.08 -4.85
C ALA A 208 -1.36 -3.24 -5.48
N TYR A 209 -1.05 -3.14 -6.78
CA TYR A 209 -0.30 -4.17 -7.52
C TYR A 209 1.21 -4.13 -7.25
N SER A 210 1.77 -3.03 -6.74
CA SER A 210 3.21 -2.94 -6.42
C SER A 210 3.62 -3.73 -5.17
N VAL A 211 2.66 -4.22 -4.37
CA VAL A 211 2.95 -4.96 -3.14
C VAL A 211 3.40 -6.39 -3.47
N GLN A 212 4.69 -6.69 -3.31
CA GLN A 212 5.27 -7.99 -3.67
C GLN A 212 4.71 -9.18 -2.87
N LYS A 213 4.37 -8.96 -1.60
CA LYS A 213 3.84 -9.99 -0.69
C LYS A 213 2.51 -9.50 -0.10
N PRO A 214 1.44 -9.49 -0.90
CA PRO A 214 0.17 -8.92 -0.48
C PRO A 214 -0.42 -9.72 0.67
N SER A 215 -0.96 -9.02 1.66
CA SER A 215 -1.76 -9.64 2.72
C SER A 215 -2.93 -10.44 2.15
N PRO A 216 -3.51 -11.40 2.89
CA PRO A 216 -4.72 -12.10 2.46
C PRO A 216 -5.88 -11.16 2.11
N GLU A 217 -5.95 -9.98 2.74
CA GLU A 217 -6.95 -8.98 2.44
C GLU A 217 -6.72 -8.33 1.07
N LEU A 218 -5.50 -7.82 0.82
CA LEU A 218 -5.13 -7.25 -0.47
C LEU A 218 -5.30 -8.27 -1.59
N ASN A 219 -4.87 -9.51 -1.37
CA ASN A 219 -5.05 -10.60 -2.34
C ASN A 219 -6.53 -10.85 -2.69
N ARG A 220 -7.44 -10.78 -1.70
CA ARG A 220 -8.88 -10.88 -1.96
C ARG A 220 -9.39 -9.70 -2.78
N MET A 221 -8.93 -8.49 -2.49
CA MET A 221 -9.29 -7.31 -3.28
C MET A 221 -8.82 -7.46 -4.73
N LEU A 222 -7.53 -7.78 -4.96
CA LEU A 222 -6.95 -7.96 -6.29
C LEU A 222 -7.71 -9.01 -7.12
N LYS A 223 -8.10 -10.14 -6.50
CA LYS A 223 -8.90 -11.17 -7.17
C LYS A 223 -10.34 -10.73 -7.50
N LYS A 224 -10.89 -9.75 -6.79
CA LYS A 224 -12.23 -9.19 -7.07
C LYS A 224 -12.21 -8.18 -8.21
N ILE A 225 -11.08 -7.51 -8.46
CA ILE A 225 -10.98 -6.43 -9.45
C ILE A 225 -11.45 -6.89 -10.84
N PRO A 226 -10.91 -7.97 -11.44
CA PRO A 226 -11.37 -8.43 -12.75
C PRO A 226 -12.86 -8.74 -12.74
N LYS A 227 -13.33 -9.51 -11.75
CA LYS A 227 -14.75 -9.90 -11.63
C LYS A 227 -15.69 -8.69 -11.57
N GLN A 228 -15.37 -7.70 -10.74
CA GLN A 228 -16.25 -6.56 -10.50
C GLN A 228 -16.19 -5.49 -11.60
N LEU A 229 -15.05 -5.37 -12.30
CA LEU A 229 -14.87 -4.34 -13.33
C LEU A 229 -15.10 -4.86 -14.75
N CYS A 230 -15.04 -6.17 -14.97
CA CYS A 230 -15.15 -6.79 -16.30
C CYS A 230 -16.40 -7.66 -16.49
N GLU A 231 -17.00 -8.21 -15.43
CA GLU A 231 -18.25 -8.97 -15.54
C GLU A 231 -19.44 -8.00 -15.44
N ASN A 232 -20.24 -7.90 -16.52
CA ASN A 232 -21.61 -7.38 -16.50
C ASN A 232 -22.53 -8.48 -17.03
#